data_AF-A0A3L7QSG4-F1
#
_entry.id   AF-A0A3L7QSG4-F1
#
_cell.length_a   1.000
_cell.length_b   1.000
_cell.length_c   1.000
_cell.angle_alpha   90.00
_cell.angle_beta   90.00
_cell.angle_gamma   90.00
#
_symmetry.space_group_name_H-M   'P 1'
#
loop_
_entity.id
_entity.type
_entity.pdbx_description
1 polymer ?
#
loop_
_entity_poly.entity_id
_entity_poly.type
_entity_poly.pdbx_seq_one_letter_code
_entity_poly.pdbx_strand_id
1 'polypeptide(L)'
;MTPEQKTADAIRKVMIAVQNAIEVGHRSSMIKADDLVEVLLAIADELDPPLATLVAFEFACPHCGERRDDHLVWHDDEFVRCSGCGTEYVPD
;
A
#
# COMPACT_ATOMS: atom_id res chain seq x y z
N MET A 1 8.84 9.91 -6.31
CA MET A 1 9.50 8.61 -6.07
C MET A 1 8.87 7.60 -6.99
N THR A 2 9.65 6.98 -7.88
CA THR A 2 9.13 6.05 -8.89
C THR A 2 8.81 4.69 -8.28
N PRO A 3 8.00 3.84 -8.94
CA PRO A 3 7.73 2.47 -8.50
C PRO A 3 9.01 1.66 -8.25
N GLU A 4 10.01 1.82 -9.12
CA GLU A 4 11.31 1.15 -9.02
C GLU A 4 12.10 1.61 -7.78
N GLN A 5 11.99 2.89 -7.42
CA GLN A 5 12.59 3.41 -6.19
C GLN A 5 11.90 2.83 -4.94
N LYS A 6 10.58 2.67 -4.95
CA LYS A 6 9.83 2.01 -3.86
C LYS A 6 10.27 0.55 -3.68
N THR A 7 10.39 -0.19 -4.78
CA THR A 7 10.86 -1.59 -4.74
C THR A 7 12.28 -1.69 -4.22
N ALA A 8 13.20 -0.83 -4.68
CA ALA A 8 14.58 -0.82 -4.21
C ALA A 8 14.70 -0.45 -2.71
N ASP A 9 13.85 0.45 -2.23
CA ASP A 9 13.78 0.82 -0.82
C ASP A 9 13.28 -0.33 0.05
N ALA A 10 12.25 -1.05 -0.39
CA ALA A 10 11.75 -2.22 0.31
C ALA A 10 12.80 -3.33 0.38
N ILE A 11 13.52 -3.61 -0.72
CA ILE A 11 14.61 -4.59 -0.73
C ILE A 11 15.73 -4.19 0.25
N ARG A 12 16.07 -2.90 0.35
CA ARG A 12 17.04 -2.41 1.34
C ARG A 12 16.55 -2.60 2.78
N LYS A 13 15.25 -2.42 3.05
CA LYS A 13 14.66 -2.72 4.37
C LYS A 13 14.76 -4.21 4.71
N VAL A 14 14.53 -5.12 3.75
CA VAL A 14 14.74 -6.58 3.91
C VAL A 14 16.16 -6.85 4.40
N MET A 15 17.16 -6.32 3.69
CA MET A 15 18.56 -6.60 4.03
C MET A 15 18.92 -6.10 5.42
N ILE A 16 18.45 -4.91 5.81
CA ILE A 16 18.70 -4.34 7.14
C ILE A 16 18.02 -5.20 8.24
N ALA A 17 16.78 -5.62 8.03
CA ALA A 17 16.05 -6.45 9.00
C ALA A 17 16.74 -7.81 9.21
N VAL A 18 17.17 -8.45 8.12
CA VAL A 18 17.92 -9.72 8.15
C VAL A 18 19.28 -9.53 8.83
N GLN A 19 20.01 -8.45 8.51
CA GLN A 19 21.30 -8.14 9.12
C GLN A 19 21.17 -7.94 10.64
N ASN A 20 20.16 -7.20 11.10
CA ASN A 20 19.90 -6.98 12.52
C ASN A 20 19.54 -8.28 13.24
N ALA A 21 18.72 -9.14 12.63
CA ALA A 21 18.37 -10.45 13.20
C ALA A 21 19.60 -11.35 13.37
N ILE A 22 20.56 -11.29 12.42
CA ILE A 22 21.84 -11.98 12.50
C ILE A 22 22.71 -11.40 13.64
N GLU A 23 22.79 -10.07 13.76
CA GLU A 23 23.64 -9.37 14.72
C GLU A 23 23.20 -9.50 16.19
N VAL A 24 21.89 -9.57 16.47
CA VAL A 24 21.32 -9.71 17.83
C VAL A 24 21.61 -11.08 18.47
N GLY A 25 22.29 -11.99 17.75
CA GLY A 25 22.92 -13.15 18.38
C GLY A 25 22.38 -14.50 17.94
N HIS A 26 21.80 -14.60 16.75
CA HIS A 26 21.59 -15.89 16.08
C HIS A 26 22.85 -16.36 15.34
N ARG A 27 24.01 -16.39 16.01
CA ARG A 27 25.19 -17.15 15.53
C ARG A 27 24.96 -18.68 15.50
N SER A 28 23.73 -19.16 15.67
CA SER A 28 23.34 -20.45 15.10
C SER A 28 23.06 -20.23 13.62
N SER A 29 23.78 -20.94 12.76
CA SER A 29 23.66 -20.97 11.31
C SER A 29 22.28 -21.47 10.77
N MET A 30 21.20 -21.22 11.50
CA MET A 30 19.83 -21.54 11.13
C MET A 30 18.95 -20.34 11.47
N ILE A 31 18.91 -19.34 10.58
CA ILE A 31 17.62 -18.69 10.35
C ILE A 31 16.68 -19.84 9.96
N LYS A 32 15.65 -20.13 10.75
CA LYS A 32 14.69 -21.14 10.33
C LYS A 32 13.98 -20.59 9.09
N ALA A 33 13.67 -21.47 8.14
CA ALA A 33 12.94 -21.06 6.94
C ALA A 33 11.67 -20.28 7.32
N ASP A 34 11.03 -20.64 8.44
CA ASP A 34 9.86 -19.96 8.99
C ASP A 34 10.15 -18.51 9.42
N ASP A 35 11.28 -18.23 10.09
CA ASP A 35 11.65 -16.87 10.50
C ASP A 35 11.89 -15.98 9.26
N LEU A 36 12.47 -16.55 8.20
CA LEU A 36 12.67 -15.83 6.93
C LEU A 36 11.34 -15.60 6.21
N VAL A 37 10.42 -16.56 6.24
CA VAL A 37 9.08 -16.44 5.65
C VAL A 37 8.27 -15.35 6.35
N GLU A 38 8.31 -15.26 7.69
CA GLU A 38 7.63 -14.19 8.43
C GLU A 38 8.16 -12.79 8.03
N VAL A 39 9.48 -12.64 7.93
CA VAL A 39 10.10 -11.38 7.49
C VAL A 39 9.69 -11.04 6.06
N LEU A 40 9.67 -12.02 5.15
CA LEU A 40 9.28 -11.79 3.76
C LEU A 40 7.80 -11.46 3.62
N LEU A 41 6.91 -12.05 4.42
CA LEU A 41 5.48 -11.74 4.45
C LEU A 41 5.21 -10.32 4.94
N ALA A 42 5.83 -9.90 6.06
CA ALA A 42 5.69 -8.54 6.57
C ALA A 42 6.12 -7.47 5.55
N ILE A 43 7.07 -7.81 4.68
CA ILE A 43 7.55 -6.93 3.62
C ILE A 43 6.65 -6.99 2.39
N ALA A 44 6.08 -8.15 2.08
CA ALA A 44 5.05 -8.28 1.05
C ALA A 44 3.84 -7.38 1.38
N ASP A 45 3.42 -7.34 2.65
CA ASP A 45 2.34 -6.45 3.11
C ASP A 45 2.70 -4.95 2.99
N GLU A 46 3.98 -4.59 3.16
CA GLU A 46 4.45 -3.21 2.96
C GLU A 46 4.51 -2.83 1.47
N LEU A 47 4.83 -3.79 0.61
CA LEU A 47 4.97 -3.61 -0.83
C LEU A 47 3.65 -3.67 -1.59
N ASP A 48 2.72 -4.49 -1.12
CA ASP A 48 1.36 -4.64 -1.63
C ASP A 48 0.40 -4.06 -0.58
N PRO A 49 0.33 -2.72 -0.43
CA PRO A 49 -0.68 -2.12 0.41
C PRO A 49 -2.05 -2.64 -0.06
N PRO A 50 -3.04 -2.81 0.83
CA PRO A 50 -4.34 -3.37 0.46
C PRO A 50 -4.80 -2.69 -0.82
N LEU A 51 -4.93 -3.48 -1.90
CA LEU A 51 -5.25 -3.01 -3.24
C LEU A 51 -6.34 -1.97 -3.09
N ALA A 52 -6.01 -0.70 -3.41
CA ALA A 52 -6.95 0.38 -3.21
C ALA A 52 -8.23 -0.03 -3.92
N THR A 53 -9.32 -0.17 -3.16
CA THR A 53 -10.60 -0.55 -3.75
C THR A 53 -10.96 0.53 -4.75
N LEU A 54 -10.98 0.18 -6.03
CA LEU A 54 -11.34 1.10 -7.08
C LEU A 54 -12.83 0.99 -7.34
N VAL A 55 -13.51 2.12 -7.37
CA VAL A 55 -14.89 2.18 -7.87
C VAL A 55 -14.90 1.98 -9.39
N ALA A 56 -16.04 1.60 -9.94
CA ALA A 56 -16.23 1.51 -11.38
C ALA A 56 -16.07 2.91 -12.04
N PHE A 57 -15.85 2.96 -13.36
CA PHE A 57 -15.48 4.22 -14.02
C PHE A 57 -16.59 5.28 -13.95
N GLU A 58 -17.84 4.84 -13.93
CA GLU A 58 -19.05 5.66 -13.75
C GLU A 58 -19.11 6.38 -12.39
N PHE A 59 -18.44 5.84 -11.37
CA PHE A 59 -18.34 6.44 -10.04
C PHE A 59 -17.05 7.25 -9.86
N ALA A 60 -16.21 7.38 -10.88
CA ALA A 60 -14.98 8.15 -10.79
C ALA A 60 -15.27 9.65 -10.65
N CYS A 61 -14.37 10.40 -10.02
CA CYS A 61 -14.49 11.85 -10.01
C CYS A 61 -14.47 12.39 -11.45
N PRO A 62 -15.51 13.09 -11.92
CA PRO A 62 -15.60 13.55 -13.32
C PRO A 62 -14.59 14.65 -13.65
N HIS A 63 -14.00 15.28 -12.63
CA HIS A 63 -13.04 16.37 -12.80
C HIS A 63 -11.58 15.90 -12.88
N CYS A 64 -11.14 15.03 -11.96
CA CYS A 64 -9.73 14.60 -11.89
C CYS A 64 -9.51 13.11 -12.17
N GLY A 65 -10.58 12.31 -12.32
CA GLY A 65 -10.49 10.88 -12.58
C GLY A 65 -10.05 10.03 -11.37
N GLU A 66 -10.07 10.56 -10.15
CA GLU A 66 -9.85 9.77 -8.94
C GLU A 66 -10.87 8.63 -8.85
N ARG A 67 -10.40 7.44 -8.49
CA ARG A 67 -11.19 6.19 -8.47
C ARG A 67 -11.03 5.39 -7.20
N ARG A 68 -10.13 5.79 -6.30
CA ARG A 68 -9.97 5.08 -5.03
C ARG A 68 -11.16 5.40 -4.13
N ASP A 69 -11.82 4.36 -3.65
CA ASP A 69 -13.03 4.42 -2.82
C ASP A 69 -12.82 5.28 -1.56
N ASP A 70 -11.68 5.13 -0.90
CA ASP A 70 -11.28 5.90 0.28
C ASP A 70 -11.09 7.41 0.01
N HIS A 71 -10.99 7.81 -1.25
CA HIS A 71 -10.86 9.21 -1.69
C HIS A 71 -12.18 9.81 -2.20
N LEU A 72 -13.26 9.02 -2.26
CA LEU A 72 -14.59 9.41 -2.74
C LEU A 72 -15.59 9.35 -1.59
N VAL A 73 -15.69 10.44 -0.83
CA VAL A 73 -16.45 10.48 0.43
C VAL A 73 -17.88 10.94 0.16
N TRP A 74 -18.86 10.11 0.54
CA TRP A 74 -20.26 10.51 0.56
C TRP A 74 -20.50 11.57 1.63
N HIS A 75 -20.99 12.74 1.21
CA HIS A 75 -21.32 13.83 2.13
C HIS A 75 -22.79 13.76 2.59
N ASP A 76 -23.66 13.18 1.76
CA ASP A 76 -25.09 12.87 1.99
C ASP A 76 -25.47 11.64 1.14
N ASP A 77 -26.74 11.25 1.07
CA ASP A 77 -27.22 10.10 0.24
C ASP A 77 -27.18 10.37 -1.28
N GLU A 78 -26.83 11.58 -1.72
CA GLU A 78 -26.91 12.02 -3.12
C GLU A 78 -25.55 12.49 -3.69
N PHE A 79 -24.65 13.00 -2.84
CA PHE A 79 -23.42 13.66 -3.30
C PHE A 79 -22.16 12.97 -2.78
N VAL A 80 -21.20 12.80 -3.69
CA VAL A 80 -19.84 12.36 -3.42
C VAL A 80 -18.88 13.54 -3.54
N ARG A 81 -17.98 13.69 -2.59
CA ARG A 81 -16.87 14.65 -2.64
C ARG A 81 -15.54 13.92 -2.87
N CYS A 82 -14.83 14.37 -3.90
CA CYS A 82 -13.48 13.91 -4.16
C CYS A 82 -12.48 14.59 -3.21
N SER A 83 -11.81 13.81 -2.36
CA SER A 83 -10.73 14.31 -1.48
C SER A 83 -9.48 14.76 -2.25
N GLY A 84 -9.30 14.29 -3.49
CA GLY A 84 -8.15 14.63 -4.33
C GLY A 84 -8.21 16.02 -4.98
N CYS A 85 -9.39 16.47 -5.42
CA CYS A 85 -9.55 17.78 -6.08
C CYS A 85 -10.64 18.67 -5.48
N GLY A 86 -11.41 18.17 -4.53
CA GLY A 86 -12.48 18.92 -3.85
C GLY A 86 -13.80 18.99 -4.61
N THR A 87 -13.91 18.42 -5.82
CA THR A 87 -15.16 18.40 -6.60
C THR A 87 -16.23 17.59 -5.90
N GLU A 88 -17.41 18.19 -5.76
CA GLU A 88 -18.66 17.53 -5.36
C GLU A 88 -19.46 17.18 -6.62
N TYR A 89 -19.98 15.96 -6.69
CA TYR A 89 -20.70 15.45 -7.85
C TYR A 89 -21.71 14.37 -7.45
N VAL A 90 -22.70 14.16 -8.31
CA VAL A 90 -23.63 13.01 -8.22
C VAL A 90 -23.06 11.93 -9.14
N PRO A 91 -22.72 10.73 -8.62
CA PRO A 91 -22.30 9.61 -9.47
C PRO A 91 -23.47 9.10 -10.31
N ASP A 92 -23.21 8.72 -11.57
CA ASP A 92 -24.20 8.22 -12.53
C ASP A 92 -24.57 6.74 -12.32
#